data_AF-A0A6S6S413-F1
#
_entry.id   AF-A0A6S6S413-F1
#
_cell.length_a   1.000
_cell.length_b   1.000
_cell.length_c   1.000
_cell.angle_alpha   90.00
_cell.angle_beta   90.00
_cell.angle_gamma   90.00
#
_symmetry.space_group_name_H-M   'P 1'
#
loop_
_entity.id
_entity.type
_entity.pdbx_description
1 polymer ?
#
loop_
_entity_poly.entity_id
_entity_poly.type
_entity_poly.pdbx_seq_one_letter_code
_entity_poly.pdbx_strand_id
1 'polypeptide(L)'
;MEIREEYSLEERLERIKFSLNIIYNNKEVNENAYVEIITLIEKYQARIESEPYTMSEKDVILITYGDQIFHEGETALATLNKFLNEYVQNCINTVHILPFYPYSSDDGFSIVDYKGVCPLKGSWRDIEALGREHRLMFDGVINHMSQLSSWFEAYLNDNPKYYNFFMDVDPSTNLSEVVRPRTSPLLTEFSDNEGRIRNIWTTFSADQVDLNYANYKVLIAVLDVLLFYVEKGAKLLRLDAIAFIWKAFGSSCIHLSQTHELIQLIRDVIHAVAPEVFIITETNVPHHENVSYFGTGNDEAQMVYNFTLPPLLAFSLLEGDTRKLTTWAKSLDLPSDKVCFFNFTASHDGIGVRAVSDILNDKELKRLVHTCESHGGLVSYRTAGELKLPYELNCSYMDILTNPKEDDSLRLKRMIMAQAVTLVMPGVPGIYFHFLVGSQNYHEAVRKTRRNRTINREKLNFDNIKEALDEEGSLRNNLFKRYKQLISIRIHEPCFDPFSKFEFLTFSKEIFAVKRYSKDESDYLIALHNFTNEEQALDLSSYVEGKLIDIISHQYMEQLRLKLQPYEILWLKRLRLGEKKDD
;
A
#
# COMPACT_ATOMS: atom_id res chain seq x y z
N MET A 1 7.25 -23.53 -20.65
CA MET A 1 6.64 -22.20 -20.81
C MET A 1 7.78 -21.21 -20.80
N GLU A 2 8.12 -20.68 -21.96
CA GLU A 2 9.24 -19.74 -22.13
C GLU A 2 8.95 -18.45 -21.36
N ILE A 3 9.83 -18.08 -20.45
CA ILE A 3 9.84 -16.75 -19.83
C ILE A 3 10.42 -15.78 -20.88
N ARG A 4 9.59 -15.27 -21.79
CA ARG A 4 9.91 -14.21 -22.78
C ARG A 4 8.60 -13.50 -23.17
N GLU A 5 8.47 -12.17 -23.23
CA GLU A 5 9.46 -11.10 -23.37
C GLU A 5 9.18 -9.99 -22.34
N GLU A 6 10.15 -9.70 -21.48
CA GLU A 6 10.32 -8.36 -20.93
C GLU A 6 11.02 -7.50 -21.99
N TYR A 7 10.71 -6.21 -22.07
CA TYR A 7 11.39 -5.30 -22.97
C TYR A 7 12.92 -5.43 -22.81
N SER A 8 13.61 -5.66 -23.92
CA SER A 8 15.06 -5.58 -24.02
C SER A 8 15.55 -4.19 -23.62
N LEU A 9 16.84 -4.07 -23.28
CA LEU A 9 17.42 -2.77 -22.96
C LEU A 9 17.20 -1.77 -24.11
N GLU A 10 17.41 -2.18 -25.37
CA GLU A 10 17.18 -1.33 -26.54
C GLU A 10 15.74 -0.83 -26.64
N GLU A 11 14.76 -1.71 -26.44
CA GLU A 11 13.34 -1.33 -26.44
C GLU A 11 13.01 -0.34 -25.32
N ARG A 12 13.58 -0.53 -24.12
CA ARG A 12 13.41 0.41 -23.01
C ARG A 12 13.99 1.78 -23.33
N LEU A 13 15.16 1.82 -23.95
CA LEU A 13 15.78 3.08 -24.34
C LEU A 13 14.94 3.83 -25.38
N GLU A 14 14.29 3.14 -26.31
CA GLU A 14 13.35 3.75 -27.26
C GLU A 14 12.05 4.22 -26.58
N ARG A 15 11.51 3.43 -25.63
CA ARG A 15 10.35 3.84 -24.83
C ARG A 15 10.62 5.09 -24.00
N ILE A 16 11.81 5.21 -23.41
CA ILE A 16 12.23 6.44 -22.68
C ILE A 16 12.18 7.66 -23.61
N LYS A 17 12.72 7.57 -24.85
CA LYS A 17 12.63 8.67 -25.83
C LYS A 17 11.18 9.01 -26.16
N PHE A 18 10.35 7.99 -26.33
CA PHE A 18 8.92 8.16 -26.64
C PHE A 18 8.19 8.91 -25.52
N SER A 19 8.32 8.49 -24.26
CA SER A 19 7.67 9.17 -23.14
C SER A 19 8.17 10.61 -22.95
N LEU A 20 9.47 10.89 -23.14
CA LEU A 20 9.99 12.27 -23.12
C LEU A 20 9.30 13.17 -24.15
N ASN A 21 9.05 12.65 -25.36
CA ASN A 21 8.33 13.39 -26.40
C ASN A 21 6.89 13.74 -26.00
N ILE A 22 6.20 12.83 -25.29
CA ILE A 22 4.85 13.09 -24.80
C ILE A 22 4.86 14.11 -23.65
N ILE A 23 5.83 14.01 -22.74
CA ILE A 23 5.88 14.82 -21.52
C ILE A 23 6.22 16.29 -21.81
N TYR A 24 7.29 16.57 -22.57
CA TYR A 24 7.87 17.93 -22.63
C TYR A 24 7.62 18.69 -23.94
N ASN A 25 7.18 18.02 -25.01
CA ASN A 25 6.90 18.63 -26.34
C ASN A 25 7.97 19.67 -26.81
N ASN A 26 9.24 19.43 -26.49
CA ASN A 26 10.36 20.30 -26.86
C ASN A 26 11.58 19.44 -27.19
N LYS A 27 12.02 19.50 -28.45
CA LYS A 27 13.08 18.64 -28.97
C LYS A 27 14.41 18.77 -28.24
N GLU A 28 14.85 19.99 -27.95
CA GLU A 28 16.12 20.23 -27.26
C GLU A 28 16.06 19.75 -25.80
N VAL A 29 14.94 19.98 -25.12
CA VAL A 29 14.70 19.46 -23.76
C VAL A 29 14.74 17.93 -23.77
N ASN A 30 14.10 17.29 -24.74
CA ASN A 30 14.05 15.83 -24.84
C ASN A 30 15.42 15.21 -25.09
N GLU A 31 16.21 15.79 -26.01
CA GLU A 31 17.57 15.32 -26.31
C GLU A 31 18.48 15.44 -25.07
N ASN A 32 18.44 16.57 -24.36
CA ASN A 32 19.22 16.77 -23.14
C ASN A 32 18.79 15.83 -22.01
N ALA A 33 17.48 15.72 -21.76
CA ALA A 33 16.94 14.81 -20.75
C ALA A 33 17.32 13.36 -21.02
N TYR A 34 17.24 12.92 -22.28
CA TYR A 34 17.61 11.57 -22.66
C TYR A 34 19.09 11.28 -22.38
N VAL A 35 20.01 12.17 -22.76
CA VAL A 35 21.45 12.01 -22.50
C VAL A 35 21.74 11.89 -21.01
N GLU A 36 21.12 12.73 -20.18
CA GLU A 36 21.29 12.66 -18.72
C GLU A 36 20.70 11.37 -18.12
N ILE A 37 19.56 10.88 -18.63
CA ILE A 37 18.97 9.59 -18.22
C ILE A 37 19.90 8.43 -18.56
N ILE A 38 20.46 8.37 -19.77
CA ILE A 38 21.41 7.31 -20.14
C ILE A 38 22.63 7.34 -19.23
N THR A 39 23.16 8.53 -18.94
CA THR A 39 24.30 8.70 -18.02
C THR A 39 23.97 8.16 -16.62
N LEU A 40 22.74 8.38 -16.13
CA LEU A 40 22.28 7.80 -14.86
C LEU A 40 22.18 6.28 -14.92
N ILE A 41 21.60 5.72 -15.99
CA ILE A 41 21.48 4.27 -16.18
C ILE A 41 22.87 3.63 -16.14
N GLU A 42 23.82 4.12 -16.94
CA GLU A 42 25.19 3.61 -16.98
C GLU A 42 25.88 3.69 -15.60
N LYS A 43 25.71 4.82 -14.91
CA LYS A 43 26.26 5.04 -13.56
C LYS A 43 25.78 3.98 -12.57
N TYR A 44 24.49 3.63 -12.58
CA TYR A 44 23.92 2.69 -11.62
C TYR A 44 24.01 1.23 -12.05
N GLN A 45 24.02 0.92 -13.35
CA GLN A 45 24.36 -0.42 -13.85
C GLN A 45 25.75 -0.87 -13.39
N ALA A 46 26.70 0.06 -13.25
CA ALA A 46 28.03 -0.24 -12.73
C ALA A 46 28.08 -0.49 -11.20
N ARG A 47 27.00 -0.22 -10.47
CA ARG A 47 26.96 -0.25 -8.98
C ARG A 47 25.95 -1.23 -8.42
N ILE A 48 24.91 -1.55 -9.19
CA ILE A 48 23.81 -2.40 -8.77
C ILE A 48 24.00 -3.77 -9.39
N GLU A 49 24.01 -4.80 -8.54
CA GLU A 49 23.96 -6.19 -8.97
C GLU A 49 22.49 -6.60 -9.07
N SER A 50 22.05 -6.91 -10.29
CA SER A 50 20.67 -7.39 -10.54
C SER A 50 20.56 -8.87 -10.18
N GLU A 51 19.52 -9.18 -9.40
CA GLU A 51 19.20 -10.53 -8.97
C GLU A 51 17.77 -10.88 -9.41
N PRO A 52 17.57 -11.91 -10.25
CA PRO A 52 16.24 -12.27 -10.72
C PRO A 52 15.29 -12.55 -9.57
N TYR A 53 14.17 -11.83 -9.55
CA TYR A 53 13.10 -12.04 -8.59
C TYR A 53 11.73 -11.88 -9.24
N THR A 54 10.78 -12.68 -8.80
CA THR A 54 9.37 -12.56 -9.16
C THR A 54 8.54 -12.88 -7.95
N MET A 55 7.47 -12.10 -7.74
CA MET A 55 6.57 -12.34 -6.63
C MET A 55 5.83 -13.67 -6.78
N SER A 56 5.48 -14.27 -5.64
CA SER A 56 4.77 -15.54 -5.54
C SER A 56 3.84 -15.55 -4.32
N GLU A 57 3.17 -16.68 -4.06
CA GLU A 57 2.38 -16.94 -2.86
C GLU A 57 3.13 -16.66 -1.55
N LYS A 58 4.47 -16.72 -1.60
CA LYS A 58 5.38 -16.46 -0.48
C LYS A 58 5.47 -15.00 -0.07
N ASP A 59 5.02 -14.08 -0.93
CA ASP A 59 5.11 -12.65 -0.66
C ASP A 59 4.02 -12.17 0.28
N VAL A 60 4.48 -11.56 1.37
CA VAL A 60 3.68 -10.88 2.38
C VAL A 60 4.48 -9.66 2.81
N ILE A 61 3.87 -8.49 2.69
CA ILE A 61 4.55 -7.21 2.95
C ILE A 61 4.07 -6.64 4.28
N LEU A 62 4.98 -6.44 5.23
CA LEU A 62 4.71 -5.72 6.46
C LEU A 62 4.90 -4.21 6.26
N ILE A 63 3.84 -3.44 6.45
CA ILE A 63 3.85 -1.98 6.45
C ILE A 63 4.13 -1.50 7.88
N THR A 64 5.25 -0.81 8.09
CA THR A 64 5.68 -0.36 9.42
C THR A 64 6.46 0.94 9.35
N TYR A 65 6.35 1.76 10.40
CA TYR A 65 7.32 2.82 10.60
C TYR A 65 8.67 2.22 11.04
N GLY A 66 9.79 2.85 10.65
CA GLY A 66 11.12 2.44 11.10
C GLY A 66 11.34 2.56 12.61
N ASP A 67 10.52 3.37 13.30
CA ASP A 67 10.51 3.56 14.76
C ASP A 67 9.26 2.96 15.44
N GLN A 68 8.53 2.10 14.75
CA GLN A 68 7.28 1.53 15.25
C GLN A 68 7.41 0.81 16.60
N ILE A 69 8.58 0.19 16.82
CA ILE A 69 8.99 -0.45 18.06
C ILE A 69 10.32 0.14 18.49
N PHE A 70 10.52 0.33 19.79
CA PHE A 70 11.74 0.91 20.34
C PHE A 70 12.16 0.21 21.63
N HIS A 71 13.46 0.24 21.90
CA HIS A 71 14.06 -0.20 23.15
C HIS A 71 15.08 0.84 23.60
N GLU A 72 15.13 1.15 24.90
CA GLU A 72 16.08 2.14 25.41
C GLU A 72 17.53 1.70 25.15
N GLY A 73 18.36 2.62 24.67
CA GLY A 73 19.76 2.35 24.34
C GLY A 73 20.03 1.74 22.95
N GLU A 74 18.99 1.46 22.15
CA GLU A 74 19.11 0.97 20.78
C GLU A 74 18.58 2.00 19.76
N THR A 75 19.03 1.89 18.50
CA THR A 75 18.36 2.59 17.39
C THR A 75 17.03 1.89 17.11
N ALA A 76 16.01 2.65 16.72
CA ALA A 76 14.68 2.10 16.52
C ALA A 76 14.64 1.06 15.37
N LEU A 77 15.45 1.27 14.32
CA LEU A 77 15.62 0.31 13.23
C LEU A 77 16.29 -1.00 13.68
N ALA A 78 17.26 -0.95 14.60
CA ALA A 78 17.87 -2.16 15.16
C ALA A 78 16.86 -2.95 16.00
N THR A 79 16.06 -2.26 16.83
CA THR A 79 14.99 -2.90 17.61
C THR A 79 13.91 -3.49 16.70
N LEU A 80 13.54 -2.80 15.61
CA LEU A 80 12.63 -3.34 14.61
C LEU A 80 13.18 -4.61 13.99
N ASN A 81 14.44 -4.61 13.54
CA ASN A 81 15.09 -5.79 12.97
C ASN A 81 15.08 -6.97 13.96
N LYS A 82 15.42 -6.71 15.23
CA LYS A 82 15.36 -7.72 16.30
C LYS A 82 13.96 -8.32 16.46
N PHE A 83 12.92 -7.48 16.54
CA PHE A 83 11.54 -7.96 16.62
C PHE A 83 11.15 -8.82 15.43
N LEU A 84 11.52 -8.40 14.22
CA LEU A 84 11.15 -9.13 13.01
C LEU A 84 11.82 -10.52 12.96
N ASN A 85 13.10 -10.60 13.31
CA ASN A 85 13.83 -11.87 13.36
C ASN A 85 13.30 -12.79 14.46
N GLU A 86 12.97 -12.27 15.64
CA GLU A 86 12.45 -13.09 16.74
C GLU A 86 11.01 -13.56 16.49
N TYR A 87 10.15 -12.72 15.92
CA TYR A 87 8.70 -12.93 15.92
C TYR A 87 8.07 -13.18 14.55
N VAL A 88 8.65 -12.73 13.42
CA VAL A 88 7.91 -12.71 12.14
C VAL A 88 8.63 -13.36 10.94
N GLN A 89 9.95 -13.58 11.01
CA GLN A 89 10.78 -13.97 9.86
C GLN A 89 10.24 -15.13 9.00
N ASN A 90 9.61 -16.13 9.61
CA ASN A 90 9.09 -17.31 8.90
C ASN A 90 7.75 -17.08 8.17
N CYS A 91 7.16 -15.89 8.30
CA CYS A 91 5.83 -15.58 7.77
C CYS A 91 5.83 -14.36 6.84
N ILE A 92 6.79 -13.44 7.01
CA ILE A 92 6.83 -12.17 6.30
C ILE A 92 8.23 -12.01 5.70
N ASN A 93 8.30 -11.95 4.37
CA ASN A 93 9.56 -11.87 3.64
C ASN A 93 9.94 -10.43 3.24
N THR A 94 8.99 -9.49 3.31
CA THR A 94 9.16 -8.13 2.80
C THR A 94 8.70 -7.10 3.84
N VAL A 95 9.51 -6.05 4.04
CA VAL A 95 9.22 -4.95 4.96
C VAL A 95 9.14 -3.65 4.18
N HIS A 96 7.95 -3.04 4.17
CA HIS A 96 7.75 -1.66 3.78
C HIS A 96 8.03 -0.75 4.96
N ILE A 97 9.21 -0.13 4.91
CA ILE A 97 9.63 0.87 5.89
C ILE A 97 9.07 2.22 5.43
N LEU A 98 8.02 2.68 6.11
CA LEU A 98 7.48 4.02 5.90
C LEU A 98 8.56 5.08 6.10
N PRO A 99 8.42 6.28 5.49
CA PRO A 99 9.55 7.16 5.17
C PRO A 99 10.54 7.32 6.35
N PHE A 100 11.73 6.74 6.20
CA PHE A 100 12.76 6.71 7.25
C PHE A 100 13.79 7.83 7.11
N TYR A 101 13.68 8.62 6.05
CA TYR A 101 14.53 9.77 5.74
C TYR A 101 14.38 10.89 6.78
N PRO A 102 15.33 11.85 6.88
CA PRO A 102 15.12 13.10 7.59
C PRO A 102 13.87 13.83 7.06
N TYR A 103 13.00 14.26 7.97
CA TYR A 103 11.72 14.90 7.64
C TYR A 103 11.40 16.03 8.64
N SER A 104 10.53 16.97 8.24
CA SER A 104 10.09 18.09 9.07
C SER A 104 8.66 17.95 9.60
N SER A 105 7.79 17.29 8.85
CA SER A 105 6.39 17.10 9.22
C SER A 105 5.77 15.84 8.56
N ASP A 106 4.46 15.66 8.77
CA ASP A 106 3.63 14.56 8.27
C ASP A 106 4.18 13.15 8.53
N ASP A 107 4.81 12.96 9.70
CA ASP A 107 5.36 11.68 10.16
C ASP A 107 6.29 10.97 9.16
N GLY A 108 7.01 11.75 8.35
CA GLY A 108 7.96 11.21 7.37
C GLY A 108 7.67 11.64 5.93
N PHE A 109 6.48 12.15 5.61
CA PHE A 109 6.11 12.48 4.23
C PHE A 109 6.52 13.91 3.80
N SER A 110 7.10 14.72 4.69
CA SER A 110 7.74 15.99 4.31
C SER A 110 9.27 15.87 4.37
N ILE A 111 9.87 15.38 3.28
CA ILE A 111 11.28 14.97 3.23
C ILE A 111 12.24 16.15 3.19
N VAL A 112 13.20 16.19 4.12
CA VAL A 112 14.28 17.19 4.16
C VAL A 112 15.48 16.74 3.33
N ASP A 113 15.84 15.46 3.41
CA ASP A 113 16.96 14.87 2.67
C ASP A 113 16.61 13.45 2.20
N TYR A 114 16.48 13.27 0.89
CA TYR A 114 16.19 11.97 0.29
C TYR A 114 17.26 10.91 0.54
N LYS A 115 18.54 11.29 0.68
CA LYS A 115 19.65 10.31 0.75
C LYS A 115 20.14 10.03 2.17
N GLY A 116 19.57 10.71 3.15
CA GLY A 116 19.83 10.50 4.57
C GLY A 116 18.92 9.44 5.20
N VAL A 117 19.31 8.97 6.39
CA VAL A 117 18.42 8.25 7.32
C VAL A 117 18.19 9.16 8.51
N CYS A 118 16.94 9.27 8.99
CA CYS A 118 16.61 10.06 10.16
C CYS A 118 17.44 9.57 11.36
N PRO A 119 18.28 10.43 11.97
CA PRO A 119 19.18 10.01 13.05
C PRO A 119 18.45 9.42 14.27
N LEU A 120 17.20 9.82 14.50
CA LEU A 120 16.37 9.25 15.57
C LEU A 120 15.91 7.82 15.29
N LYS A 121 15.87 7.40 14.01
CA LYS A 121 15.50 6.04 13.59
C LYS A 121 16.73 5.14 13.51
N GLY A 122 17.84 5.65 12.98
CA GLY A 122 19.10 4.91 12.85
C GLY A 122 19.95 5.43 11.69
N SER A 123 20.57 4.51 10.96
CA SER A 123 21.52 4.78 9.88
C SER A 123 21.33 3.82 8.70
N TRP A 124 22.05 4.05 7.60
CA TRP A 124 22.09 3.09 6.49
C TRP A 124 22.59 1.71 6.91
N ARG A 125 23.43 1.60 7.96
CA ARG A 125 23.88 0.29 8.47
C ARG A 125 22.72 -0.52 9.04
N ASP A 126 21.76 0.14 9.68
CA ASP A 126 20.59 -0.53 10.25
C ASP A 126 19.62 -0.98 9.14
N ILE A 127 19.45 -0.15 8.10
CA ILE A 127 18.67 -0.50 6.90
C ILE A 127 19.32 -1.68 6.16
N GLU A 128 20.63 -1.64 5.94
CA GLU A 128 21.40 -2.72 5.32
C GLU A 128 21.33 -4.01 6.15
N ALA A 129 21.31 -3.92 7.48
CA ALA A 129 21.15 -5.08 8.35
C ALA A 129 19.75 -5.70 8.22
N LEU A 130 18.70 -4.89 8.15
CA LEU A 130 17.33 -5.35 7.92
C LEU A 130 17.18 -5.99 6.52
N GLY A 131 17.84 -5.42 5.52
CA GLY A 131 17.84 -5.91 4.14
C GLY A 131 18.53 -7.25 3.91
N ARG A 132 19.28 -7.77 4.89
CA ARG A 132 19.90 -9.11 4.82
C ARG A 132 18.90 -10.24 5.05
N GLU A 133 17.90 -10.00 5.89
CA GLU A 133 16.90 -10.99 6.29
C GLU A 133 15.55 -10.79 5.56
N HIS A 134 15.30 -9.57 5.07
CA HIS A 134 14.05 -9.19 4.42
C HIS A 134 14.27 -8.41 3.14
N ARG A 135 13.35 -8.56 2.18
CA ARG A 135 13.23 -7.61 1.07
C ARG A 135 12.71 -6.28 1.59
N LEU A 136 13.16 -5.18 1.00
CA LEU A 136 12.78 -3.84 1.44
C LEU A 136 11.91 -3.14 0.40
N MET A 137 10.81 -2.54 0.87
CA MET A 137 10.06 -1.53 0.13
C MET A 137 10.33 -0.15 0.73
N PHE A 138 10.73 0.80 -0.12
CA PHE A 138 10.93 2.20 0.28
C PHE A 138 9.87 3.11 -0.35
N ASP A 139 9.51 4.18 0.35
CA ASP A 139 8.70 5.26 -0.20
C ASP A 139 9.54 6.17 -1.10
N GLY A 140 9.12 6.29 -2.37
CA GLY A 140 9.45 7.39 -3.26
C GLY A 140 8.46 8.53 -3.05
N VAL A 141 8.71 9.38 -2.06
CA VAL A 141 7.95 10.62 -1.83
C VAL A 141 8.41 11.68 -2.82
N ILE A 142 7.99 11.52 -4.08
CA ILE A 142 8.55 12.26 -5.22
C ILE A 142 7.64 13.35 -5.77
N ASN A 143 6.39 13.49 -5.30
CA ASN A 143 5.56 14.62 -5.70
C ASN A 143 6.04 15.95 -5.10
N HIS A 144 6.52 15.90 -3.86
CA HIS A 144 6.80 17.06 -3.03
C HIS A 144 7.96 16.75 -2.08
N MET A 145 8.53 17.80 -1.50
CA MET A 145 9.53 17.70 -0.44
C MET A 145 9.31 18.80 0.61
N SER A 146 10.07 18.77 1.70
CA SER A 146 9.98 19.80 2.74
C SER A 146 10.50 21.15 2.25
N GLN A 147 9.84 22.23 2.68
CA GLN A 147 10.39 23.60 2.59
C GLN A 147 11.75 23.74 3.31
N LEU A 148 12.09 22.85 4.26
CA LEU A 148 13.37 22.86 4.96
C LEU A 148 14.47 22.09 4.20
N SER A 149 14.16 21.61 3.00
CA SER A 149 15.13 20.88 2.19
C SER A 149 16.19 21.80 1.57
N SER A 150 17.37 21.24 1.36
CA SER A 150 18.45 21.95 0.66
C SER A 150 18.10 22.32 -0.78
N TRP A 151 17.16 21.62 -1.42
CA TRP A 151 16.71 21.95 -2.77
C TRP A 151 15.85 23.21 -2.77
N PHE A 152 14.93 23.31 -1.81
CA PHE A 152 14.06 24.48 -1.68
C PHE A 152 14.83 25.71 -1.19
N GLU A 153 15.73 25.53 -0.21
CA GLU A 153 16.65 26.58 0.22
C GLU A 153 17.48 27.10 -0.96
N ALA A 154 18.09 26.20 -1.75
CA ALA A 154 18.87 26.61 -2.91
C ALA A 154 18.02 27.28 -4.00
N TYR A 155 16.76 26.87 -4.18
CA TYR A 155 15.80 27.53 -5.07
C TYR A 155 15.49 28.96 -4.62
N LEU A 156 15.22 29.20 -3.34
CA LEU A 156 15.01 30.54 -2.79
C LEU A 156 16.29 31.41 -2.87
N ASN A 157 17.45 30.78 -3.01
CA ASN A 157 18.73 31.46 -3.20
C ASN A 157 19.07 31.69 -4.69
N ASP A 158 18.10 31.53 -5.61
CA ASP A 158 18.27 31.62 -7.06
C ASP A 158 19.44 30.78 -7.61
N ASN A 159 19.73 29.64 -6.97
CA ASN A 159 20.78 28.75 -7.46
C ASN A 159 20.40 28.22 -8.86
N PRO A 160 21.22 28.44 -9.91
CA PRO A 160 20.89 28.02 -11.28
C PRO A 160 20.63 26.52 -11.44
N LYS A 161 21.21 25.69 -10.55
CA LYS A 161 20.94 24.25 -10.54
C LYS A 161 19.49 23.95 -10.20
N TYR A 162 18.87 24.74 -9.32
CA TYR A 162 17.52 24.55 -8.81
C TYR A 162 16.48 25.47 -9.46
N TYR A 163 16.86 26.21 -10.52
CA TYR A 163 15.94 27.05 -11.26
C TYR A 163 14.71 26.25 -11.74
N ASN A 164 13.51 26.77 -11.46
CA ASN A 164 12.23 26.12 -11.76
C ASN A 164 12.07 24.69 -11.19
N PHE A 165 12.73 24.33 -10.09
CA PHE A 165 12.45 23.06 -9.38
C PHE A 165 11.09 23.07 -8.67
N PHE A 166 10.60 24.26 -8.32
CA PHE A 166 9.31 24.50 -7.67
C PHE A 166 8.49 25.50 -8.48
N MET A 167 7.17 25.49 -8.30
CA MET A 167 6.25 26.35 -9.05
C MET A 167 5.92 27.61 -8.25
N ASP A 168 6.44 28.76 -8.69
CA ASP A 168 6.03 30.09 -8.25
C ASP A 168 4.88 30.58 -9.16
N VAL A 169 3.70 30.77 -8.58
CA VAL A 169 2.45 30.99 -9.31
C VAL A 169 1.82 32.31 -8.88
N ASP A 170 1.44 33.14 -9.85
CA ASP A 170 0.70 34.37 -9.57
C ASP A 170 -0.57 34.05 -8.75
N PRO A 171 -0.77 34.65 -7.55
CA PRO A 171 -1.95 34.41 -6.71
C PRO A 171 -3.29 34.70 -7.38
N SER A 172 -3.30 35.51 -8.46
CA SER A 172 -4.49 35.79 -9.27
C SER A 172 -4.83 34.69 -10.28
N THR A 173 -3.95 33.69 -10.45
CA THR A 173 -4.17 32.56 -11.36
C THR A 173 -5.41 31.78 -10.93
N ASN A 174 -6.30 31.49 -11.89
CA ASN A 174 -7.47 30.69 -11.60
C ASN A 174 -7.10 29.20 -11.40
N LEU A 175 -7.21 28.74 -10.14
CA LEU A 175 -6.96 27.35 -9.74
C LEU A 175 -8.25 26.61 -9.33
N SER A 176 -9.43 27.12 -9.71
CA SER A 176 -10.72 26.56 -9.27
C SER A 176 -10.98 25.12 -9.74
N GLU A 177 -10.34 24.70 -10.83
CA GLU A 177 -10.50 23.35 -11.40
C GLU A 177 -9.63 22.29 -10.71
N VAL A 178 -8.63 22.71 -9.93
CA VAL A 178 -7.68 21.80 -9.27
C VAL A 178 -8.41 20.96 -8.21
N VAL A 179 -8.23 19.65 -8.26
CA VAL A 179 -8.76 18.74 -7.24
C VAL A 179 -7.91 18.86 -5.98
N ARG A 180 -8.54 19.22 -4.86
CA ARG A 180 -7.85 19.47 -3.58
C ARG A 180 -8.02 18.30 -2.62
N PRO A 181 -6.93 17.62 -2.20
CA PRO A 181 -7.02 16.54 -1.21
C PRO A 181 -7.21 17.09 0.21
N ARG A 182 -6.85 18.35 0.45
CA ARG A 182 -6.93 19.04 1.75
C ARG A 182 -7.69 20.36 1.63
N THR A 183 -8.08 20.90 2.78
CA THR A 183 -8.77 22.20 2.87
C THR A 183 -7.82 23.41 2.89
N SER A 184 -6.52 23.17 3.10
CA SER A 184 -5.45 24.18 3.10
C SER A 184 -5.24 24.82 1.74
N PRO A 185 -4.91 26.13 1.65
CA PRO A 185 -4.63 26.82 0.38
C PRO A 185 -3.63 26.07 -0.51
N LEU A 186 -3.78 26.22 -1.83
CA LEU A 186 -2.87 25.60 -2.81
C LEU A 186 -1.55 26.36 -2.97
N LEU A 187 -1.52 27.64 -2.60
CA LEU A 187 -0.34 28.49 -2.68
C LEU A 187 0.07 28.93 -1.26
N THR A 188 1.36 28.87 -0.98
CA THR A 188 1.97 29.34 0.26
C THR A 188 3.03 30.40 -0.07
N GLU A 189 3.00 31.50 0.67
CA GLU A 189 3.96 32.60 0.52
C GLU A 189 5.30 32.26 1.20
N PHE A 190 6.39 32.47 0.46
CA PHE A 190 7.76 32.39 0.97
C PHE A 190 8.54 33.64 0.58
N SER A 191 9.43 34.10 1.44
CA SER A 191 10.37 35.17 1.09
C SER A 191 11.67 34.56 0.60
N ASP A 192 12.14 35.00 -0.56
CA ASP A 192 13.49 34.67 -1.01
C ASP A 192 14.54 35.56 -0.33
N ASN A 193 15.83 35.31 -0.61
CA ASN A 193 16.92 36.04 0.02
C ASN A 193 16.97 37.53 -0.33
N GLU A 194 16.30 37.95 -1.39
CA GLU A 194 16.18 39.36 -1.78
C GLU A 194 14.93 40.02 -1.19
N GLY A 195 14.16 39.27 -0.39
CA GLY A 195 12.90 39.72 0.22
C GLY A 195 11.71 39.74 -0.74
N ARG A 196 11.82 39.13 -1.92
CA ARG A 196 10.70 38.99 -2.86
C ARG A 196 9.79 37.87 -2.40
N ILE A 197 8.48 38.08 -2.54
CA ILE A 197 7.47 37.07 -2.19
C ILE A 197 7.32 36.12 -3.37
N ARG A 198 7.51 34.82 -3.10
CA ARG A 198 7.28 33.68 -3.98
C ARG A 198 6.00 32.98 -3.52
N ASN A 199 5.11 32.65 -4.43
CA ASN A 199 3.83 31.99 -4.13
C ASN A 199 3.91 30.53 -4.61
N ILE A 200 4.37 29.66 -3.72
CA ILE A 200 4.76 28.30 -4.08
C ILE A 200 3.59 27.33 -3.99
N TRP A 201 3.47 26.44 -4.98
CA TRP A 201 2.48 25.38 -4.99
C TRP A 201 2.71 24.35 -3.87
N THR A 202 1.70 24.15 -3.03
CA THR A 202 1.71 23.27 -1.85
C THR A 202 0.41 22.48 -1.75
N THR A 203 0.32 21.33 -2.45
CA THR A 203 -0.91 20.54 -2.60
C THR A 203 -1.45 20.01 -1.26
N PHE A 204 -0.54 19.66 -0.33
CA PHE A 204 -0.89 18.95 0.91
C PHE A 204 -0.81 19.82 2.16
N SER A 205 0.29 20.54 2.35
CA SER A 205 0.49 21.47 3.46
C SER A 205 1.53 22.50 3.11
N ALA A 206 1.56 23.62 3.84
CA ALA A 206 2.56 24.68 3.66
C ALA A 206 4.01 24.19 3.80
N ASP A 207 4.24 23.07 4.49
CA ASP A 207 5.57 22.48 4.66
C ASP A 207 5.97 21.58 3.48
N GLN A 208 5.02 21.13 2.67
CA GLN A 208 5.21 20.22 1.54
C GLN A 208 5.14 21.00 0.22
N VAL A 209 6.30 21.39 -0.29
CA VAL A 209 6.46 22.14 -1.56
C VAL A 209 6.51 21.17 -2.74
N ASP A 210 5.60 21.33 -3.70
CA ASP A 210 5.47 20.44 -4.84
C ASP A 210 6.62 20.63 -5.85
N LEU A 211 7.17 19.51 -6.32
CA LEU A 211 8.19 19.49 -7.35
C LEU A 211 7.58 19.75 -8.73
N ASN A 212 8.29 20.55 -9.54
CA ASN A 212 7.85 20.98 -10.87
C ASN A 212 8.37 20.05 -11.98
N TYR A 213 7.63 18.98 -12.26
CA TYR A 213 8.04 18.01 -13.29
C TYR A 213 8.03 18.54 -14.73
N ALA A 214 7.46 19.73 -15.00
CA ALA A 214 7.60 20.39 -16.29
C ALA A 214 9.05 20.80 -16.59
N ASN A 215 9.92 20.81 -15.58
CA ASN A 215 11.37 20.92 -15.73
C ASN A 215 12.01 19.53 -15.69
N TYR A 216 12.59 19.08 -16.81
CA TYR A 216 13.21 17.74 -16.90
C TYR A 216 14.33 17.52 -15.87
N LYS A 217 15.00 18.57 -15.39
CA LYS A 217 16.04 18.44 -14.36
C LYS A 217 15.49 17.93 -13.02
N VAL A 218 14.21 18.19 -12.73
CA VAL A 218 13.50 17.59 -11.59
C VAL A 218 13.38 16.08 -11.79
N LEU A 219 12.99 15.63 -12.98
CA LEU A 219 12.92 14.21 -13.32
C LEU A 219 14.29 13.54 -13.16
N ILE A 220 15.37 14.13 -13.68
CA ILE A 220 16.73 13.59 -13.51
C ILE A 220 17.11 13.45 -12.03
N ALA A 221 16.88 14.50 -11.23
CA ALA A 221 17.21 14.49 -9.81
C ALA A 221 16.44 13.41 -9.04
N VAL A 222 15.16 13.20 -9.39
CA VAL A 222 14.32 12.17 -8.78
C VAL A 222 14.71 10.77 -9.24
N LEU A 223 15.04 10.56 -10.51
CA LEU A 223 15.54 9.26 -11.00
C LEU A 223 16.84 8.87 -10.28
N ASP A 224 17.75 9.83 -10.03
CA ASP A 224 18.96 9.58 -9.24
C ASP A 224 18.64 9.22 -7.77
N VAL A 225 17.54 9.72 -7.20
CA VAL A 225 17.07 9.32 -5.86
C VAL A 225 16.50 7.90 -5.87
N LEU A 226 15.63 7.57 -6.84
CA LEU A 226 15.02 6.25 -6.93
C LEU A 226 16.06 5.16 -7.23
N LEU A 227 17.00 5.41 -8.14
CA LEU A 227 18.10 4.46 -8.42
C LEU A 227 19.04 4.33 -7.22
N PHE A 228 19.26 5.39 -6.44
CA PHE A 228 19.98 5.30 -5.18
C PHE A 228 19.25 4.42 -4.15
N TYR A 229 17.91 4.45 -4.10
CA TYR A 229 17.15 3.54 -3.24
C TYR A 229 17.33 2.08 -3.66
N VAL A 230 17.34 1.79 -4.95
CA VAL A 230 17.62 0.45 -5.47
C VAL A 230 19.05 0.03 -5.15
N GLU A 231 20.05 0.91 -5.33
CA GLU A 231 21.45 0.68 -4.90
C GLU A 231 21.54 0.37 -3.40
N LYS A 232 20.65 0.95 -2.59
CA LYS A 232 20.54 0.72 -1.15
C LYS A 232 19.69 -0.50 -0.75
N GLY A 233 19.27 -1.32 -1.71
CA GLY A 233 18.60 -2.58 -1.46
C GLY A 233 17.07 -2.55 -1.53
N ALA A 234 16.46 -1.46 -2.02
CA ALA A 234 15.03 -1.44 -2.30
C ALA A 234 14.72 -2.44 -3.43
N LYS A 235 13.90 -3.45 -3.13
CA LYS A 235 13.34 -4.38 -4.12
C LYS A 235 11.95 -3.94 -4.59
N LEU A 236 11.32 -3.02 -3.84
CA LEU A 236 10.06 -2.39 -4.23
C LEU A 236 10.10 -0.89 -3.94
N LEU A 237 9.44 -0.11 -4.78
CA LEU A 237 9.32 1.34 -4.63
C LEU A 237 7.85 1.74 -4.60
N ARG A 238 7.41 2.34 -3.50
CA ARG A 238 6.07 2.93 -3.37
C ARG A 238 6.09 4.38 -3.81
N LEU A 239 5.40 4.69 -4.90
CA LEU A 239 5.25 6.05 -5.39
C LEU A 239 4.10 6.74 -4.66
N ASP A 240 4.48 7.61 -3.72
CA ASP A 240 3.55 8.35 -2.87
C ASP A 240 2.92 9.53 -3.63
N ALA A 241 1.62 9.76 -3.41
CA ALA A 241 0.89 10.90 -3.96
C ALA A 241 1.04 11.06 -5.49
N ILE A 242 1.30 9.96 -6.19
CA ILE A 242 1.77 9.98 -7.58
C ILE A 242 0.75 10.61 -8.54
N ALA A 243 -0.54 10.55 -8.20
CA ALA A 243 -1.61 11.12 -9.00
C ALA A 243 -1.48 12.64 -9.24
N PHE A 244 -0.80 13.37 -8.34
CA PHE A 244 -0.64 14.83 -8.37
C PHE A 244 0.69 15.30 -8.98
N ILE A 245 1.53 14.37 -9.47
CA ILE A 245 2.90 14.68 -9.90
C ILE A 245 2.99 15.73 -11.02
N TRP A 246 1.98 15.80 -11.90
CA TRP A 246 1.92 16.76 -12.99
C TRP A 246 0.88 17.85 -12.78
N LYS A 247 1.24 19.10 -13.12
CA LYS A 247 0.42 20.30 -12.90
C LYS A 247 0.20 21.01 -14.23
N ALA A 248 -1.06 21.29 -14.56
CA ALA A 248 -1.43 22.02 -15.76
C ALA A 248 -2.58 23.00 -15.45
N PHE A 249 -2.38 24.29 -15.72
CA PHE A 249 -3.41 25.31 -15.50
C PHE A 249 -4.66 25.03 -16.33
N GLY A 250 -5.85 25.26 -15.76
CA GLY A 250 -7.13 24.91 -16.40
C GLY A 250 -7.35 23.40 -16.50
N SER A 251 -6.88 22.63 -15.51
CA SER A 251 -7.13 21.20 -15.39
C SER A 251 -7.28 20.78 -13.92
N SER A 252 -7.67 19.53 -13.72
CA SER A 252 -7.80 18.93 -12.39
C SER A 252 -6.47 18.76 -11.64
N CYS A 253 -5.32 18.79 -12.35
CA CYS A 253 -3.98 18.47 -11.82
C CYS A 253 -3.92 17.12 -11.08
N ILE A 254 -4.74 16.16 -11.49
CA ILE A 254 -4.75 14.80 -10.97
C ILE A 254 -5.03 13.83 -12.13
N HIS A 255 -4.33 12.70 -12.18
CA HIS A 255 -4.48 11.67 -13.22
C HIS A 255 -4.22 12.16 -14.66
N LEU A 256 -3.40 13.20 -14.83
CA LEU A 256 -3.07 13.73 -16.16
C LEU A 256 -2.27 12.70 -16.97
N SER A 257 -2.34 12.75 -18.31
CA SER A 257 -1.63 11.80 -19.16
C SER A 257 -0.11 11.81 -18.93
N GLN A 258 0.46 12.98 -18.63
CA GLN A 258 1.87 13.11 -18.27
C GLN A 258 2.22 12.39 -16.96
N THR A 259 1.27 12.26 -16.03
CA THR A 259 1.46 11.46 -14.81
C THR A 259 1.70 9.99 -15.16
N HIS A 260 0.86 9.41 -16.03
CA HIS A 260 1.01 8.02 -16.48
C HIS A 260 2.32 7.82 -17.26
N GLU A 261 2.65 8.72 -18.18
CA GLU A 261 3.90 8.64 -18.95
C GLU A 261 5.15 8.80 -18.08
N LEU A 262 5.11 9.62 -17.03
CA LEU A 262 6.19 9.74 -16.07
C LEU A 262 6.43 8.41 -15.33
N ILE A 263 5.37 7.72 -14.93
CA ILE A 263 5.50 6.43 -14.23
C ILE A 263 6.05 5.35 -15.18
N GLN A 264 5.59 5.31 -16.42
CA GLN A 264 6.13 4.42 -17.45
C GLN A 264 7.63 4.68 -17.69
N LEU A 265 8.02 5.95 -17.83
CA LEU A 265 9.43 6.32 -17.98
C LEU A 265 10.26 5.93 -16.74
N ILE A 266 9.76 6.20 -15.53
CA ILE A 266 10.40 5.79 -14.28
C ILE A 266 10.62 4.28 -14.25
N ARG A 267 9.61 3.49 -14.64
CA ARG A 267 9.72 2.04 -14.75
C ARG A 267 10.79 1.61 -15.74
N ASP A 268 10.79 2.17 -16.95
CA ASP A 268 11.76 1.80 -17.98
C ASP A 268 13.20 2.13 -17.56
N VAL A 269 13.42 3.27 -16.87
CA VAL A 269 14.73 3.63 -16.32
C VAL A 269 15.16 2.67 -15.21
N ILE A 270 14.27 2.35 -14.26
CA ILE A 270 14.59 1.41 -13.17
C ILE A 270 14.89 0.03 -13.75
N HIS A 271 14.06 -0.47 -14.67
CA HIS A 271 14.22 -1.81 -15.25
C HIS A 271 15.42 -1.94 -16.20
N ALA A 272 15.91 -0.82 -16.76
CA ALA A 272 17.18 -0.83 -17.47
C ALA A 272 18.37 -1.14 -16.55
N VAL A 273 18.22 -0.92 -15.23
CA VAL A 273 19.26 -1.16 -14.22
C VAL A 273 18.99 -2.42 -13.39
N ALA A 274 17.74 -2.59 -12.93
CA ALA A 274 17.29 -3.65 -12.04
C ALA A 274 15.86 -4.09 -12.44
N PRO A 275 15.70 -4.99 -13.42
CA PRO A 275 14.40 -5.41 -13.95
C PRO A 275 13.49 -6.09 -12.92
N GLU A 276 14.05 -6.60 -11.82
CA GLU A 276 13.32 -7.27 -10.74
C GLU A 276 12.59 -6.32 -9.77
N VAL A 277 12.84 -5.01 -9.84
CA VAL A 277 12.28 -4.04 -8.89
C VAL A 277 10.81 -3.77 -9.21
N PHE A 278 9.95 -3.94 -8.21
CA PHE A 278 8.51 -3.68 -8.36
C PHE A 278 8.17 -2.23 -8.03
N ILE A 279 7.37 -1.59 -8.88
CA ILE A 279 6.76 -0.29 -8.60
C ILE A 279 5.33 -0.51 -8.13
N ILE A 280 5.00 0.13 -6.99
CA ILE A 280 3.63 0.23 -6.50
C ILE A 280 3.18 1.69 -6.48
N THR A 281 1.99 1.96 -6.99
CA THR A 281 1.38 3.28 -6.88
C THR A 281 0.37 3.33 -5.75
N GLU A 282 0.35 4.45 -5.04
CA GLU A 282 -0.68 4.74 -4.05
C GLU A 282 -1.63 5.83 -4.54
N THR A 283 -2.88 5.45 -4.82
CA THR A 283 -3.94 6.39 -5.20
C THR A 283 -5.26 6.08 -4.51
N ASN A 284 -5.59 6.82 -3.45
CA ASN A 284 -6.86 6.70 -2.74
C ASN A 284 -8.01 7.41 -3.49
N VAL A 285 -8.43 6.79 -4.61
CA VAL A 285 -9.44 7.27 -5.55
C VAL A 285 -10.48 6.16 -5.84
N PRO A 286 -11.62 6.45 -6.49
CA PRO A 286 -12.54 5.42 -6.95
C PRO A 286 -11.84 4.29 -7.72
N HIS A 287 -12.37 3.07 -7.62
CA HIS A 287 -11.69 1.86 -8.10
C HIS A 287 -11.19 1.95 -9.55
N HIS A 288 -12.03 2.47 -10.46
CA HIS A 288 -11.69 2.60 -11.88
C HIS A 288 -10.55 3.60 -12.16
N GLU A 289 -10.42 4.66 -11.35
CA GLU A 289 -9.30 5.61 -11.42
C GLU A 289 -8.00 4.99 -10.86
N ASN A 290 -8.10 4.11 -9.87
CA ASN A 290 -6.93 3.48 -9.25
C ASN A 290 -6.32 2.38 -10.14
N VAL A 291 -7.15 1.59 -10.83
CA VAL A 291 -6.66 0.51 -11.70
C VAL A 291 -6.06 1.02 -13.02
N SER A 292 -6.30 2.28 -13.41
CA SER A 292 -5.69 2.85 -14.61
C SER A 292 -4.16 2.91 -14.53
N TYR A 293 -3.61 2.93 -13.31
CA TYR A 293 -2.16 2.92 -13.05
C TYR A 293 -1.45 1.60 -13.36
N PHE A 294 -2.20 0.55 -13.70
CA PHE A 294 -1.61 -0.63 -14.34
C PHE A 294 -1.18 -0.37 -15.80
N GLY A 295 -1.61 0.74 -16.40
CA GLY A 295 -1.36 1.06 -17.80
C GLY A 295 -1.98 0.02 -18.73
N THR A 296 -1.20 -0.47 -19.70
CA THR A 296 -1.58 -1.62 -20.55
C THR A 296 -1.30 -2.98 -19.88
N GLY A 297 -0.86 -2.96 -18.62
CA GLY A 297 -0.50 -4.15 -17.84
C GLY A 297 0.98 -4.52 -17.89
N ASN A 298 1.80 -3.83 -18.70
CA ASN A 298 3.22 -4.17 -18.90
C ASN A 298 4.18 -2.98 -18.89
N ASP A 299 3.66 -1.76 -18.80
CA ASP A 299 4.38 -0.51 -19.03
C ASP A 299 4.38 0.44 -17.83
N GLU A 300 3.37 0.41 -16.96
CA GLU A 300 3.24 1.33 -15.82
C GLU A 300 3.47 0.63 -14.46
N ALA A 301 2.64 0.77 -13.44
CA ALA A 301 2.89 0.14 -12.14
C ALA A 301 2.60 -1.38 -12.19
N GLN A 302 3.46 -2.19 -11.57
CA GLN A 302 3.20 -3.63 -11.42
C GLN A 302 2.17 -3.93 -10.33
N MET A 303 2.02 -3.02 -9.37
CA MET A 303 1.14 -3.22 -8.23
C MET A 303 0.40 -1.92 -7.89
N VAL A 304 -0.86 -2.04 -7.49
CA VAL A 304 -1.67 -0.88 -7.02
C VAL A 304 -2.33 -1.22 -5.69
N TYR A 305 -2.42 -0.24 -4.79
CA TYR A 305 -3.16 -0.40 -3.53
C TYR A 305 -4.64 -0.69 -3.77
N ASN A 306 -5.20 -1.70 -3.08
CA ASN A 306 -6.61 -2.03 -3.17
C ASN A 306 -7.46 -1.23 -2.16
N PHE A 307 -7.59 0.09 -2.37
CA PHE A 307 -8.26 1.00 -1.41
C PHE A 307 -9.74 0.74 -1.18
N THR A 308 -10.42 0.02 -2.08
CA THR A 308 -11.82 -0.35 -1.89
C THR A 308 -11.98 -1.44 -0.81
N LEU A 309 -11.00 -2.33 -0.66
CA LEU A 309 -11.07 -3.47 0.26
C LEU A 309 -11.24 -3.04 1.74
N PRO A 310 -10.41 -2.14 2.33
CA PRO A 310 -10.52 -1.75 3.73
C PRO A 310 -11.91 -1.31 4.21
N PRO A 311 -12.54 -0.27 3.62
CA PRO A 311 -13.86 0.19 4.08
C PRO A 311 -14.98 -0.79 3.72
N LEU A 312 -14.92 -1.46 2.58
CA LEU A 312 -15.99 -2.33 2.12
C LEU A 312 -16.03 -3.64 2.93
N LEU A 313 -14.87 -4.19 3.28
CA LEU A 313 -14.78 -5.36 4.14
C LEU A 313 -15.27 -5.05 5.56
N ALA A 314 -14.87 -3.89 6.12
CA ALA A 314 -15.37 -3.44 7.42
C ALA A 314 -16.89 -3.29 7.42
N PHE A 315 -17.44 -2.63 6.39
CA PHE A 315 -18.88 -2.49 6.21
C PHE A 315 -19.60 -3.85 6.10
N SER A 316 -19.10 -4.76 5.26
CA SER A 316 -19.74 -6.07 5.06
C SER A 316 -19.71 -6.94 6.31
N LEU A 317 -18.64 -6.90 7.12
CA LEU A 317 -18.58 -7.62 8.39
C LEU A 317 -19.52 -7.04 9.45
N LEU A 318 -19.65 -5.71 9.50
CA LEU A 318 -20.56 -5.03 10.42
C LEU A 318 -22.03 -5.31 10.10
N GLU A 319 -22.38 -5.39 8.82
CA GLU A 319 -23.77 -5.65 8.38
C GLU A 319 -24.10 -7.15 8.28
N GLY A 320 -23.10 -8.04 8.33
CA GLY A 320 -23.27 -9.47 8.06
C GLY A 320 -23.76 -9.73 6.63
N ASP A 321 -23.38 -8.86 5.68
CA ASP A 321 -23.85 -8.88 4.30
C ASP A 321 -22.70 -8.66 3.30
N THR A 322 -22.42 -9.70 2.53
CA THR A 322 -21.31 -9.80 1.57
C THR A 322 -21.74 -9.44 0.15
N ARG A 323 -23.01 -9.09 -0.12
CA ARG A 323 -23.48 -8.87 -1.51
C ARG A 323 -22.68 -7.79 -2.21
N LYS A 324 -22.48 -6.64 -1.57
CA LYS A 324 -21.69 -5.53 -2.14
C LYS A 324 -20.21 -5.89 -2.30
N LEU A 325 -19.63 -6.53 -1.29
CA LEU A 325 -18.25 -7.04 -1.35
C LEU A 325 -18.08 -8.03 -2.50
N THR A 326 -19.00 -8.98 -2.67
CA THR A 326 -18.98 -10.00 -3.72
C THR A 326 -19.18 -9.38 -5.11
N THR A 327 -20.12 -8.44 -5.26
CA THR A 327 -20.35 -7.74 -6.53
C THR A 327 -19.14 -6.93 -6.95
N TRP A 328 -18.52 -6.18 -6.02
CA TRP A 328 -17.29 -5.45 -6.29
C TRP A 328 -16.11 -6.40 -6.58
N ALA A 329 -15.95 -7.47 -5.79
CA ALA A 329 -14.88 -8.42 -5.99
C ALA A 329 -14.97 -9.11 -7.37
N LYS A 330 -16.19 -9.41 -7.83
CA LYS A 330 -16.44 -9.94 -9.18
C LYS A 330 -16.13 -8.95 -10.31
N SER A 331 -16.04 -7.65 -10.04
CA SER A 331 -15.62 -6.66 -11.03
C SER A 331 -14.12 -6.45 -11.07
N LEU A 332 -13.35 -7.11 -10.20
CA LEU A 332 -11.89 -7.05 -10.24
C LEU A 332 -11.40 -7.75 -11.50
N ASP A 333 -10.73 -6.99 -12.35
CA ASP A 333 -10.09 -7.46 -13.57
C ASP A 333 -8.66 -6.91 -13.63
N LEU A 334 -7.75 -7.67 -14.21
CA LEU A 334 -6.35 -7.28 -14.37
C LEU A 334 -6.03 -7.20 -15.87
N PRO A 335 -5.38 -6.13 -16.34
CA PRO A 335 -5.05 -5.97 -17.75
C PRO A 335 -4.03 -7.01 -18.27
N SER A 336 -3.30 -7.68 -17.36
CA SER A 336 -2.34 -8.74 -17.70
C SER A 336 -2.12 -9.67 -16.49
N ASP A 337 -1.42 -10.78 -16.73
CA ASP A 337 -0.91 -11.71 -15.71
C ASP A 337 0.42 -11.24 -15.07
N LYS A 338 0.82 -9.98 -15.31
CA LYS A 338 2.07 -9.38 -14.83
C LYS A 338 1.85 -8.27 -13.80
N VAL A 339 0.60 -7.94 -13.52
CA VAL A 339 0.21 -6.96 -12.51
C VAL A 339 -0.62 -7.62 -11.41
N CYS A 340 -0.64 -7.01 -10.23
CA CYS A 340 -1.45 -7.53 -9.12
C CYS A 340 -1.93 -6.42 -8.18
N PHE A 341 -2.95 -6.73 -7.38
CA PHE A 341 -3.39 -5.83 -6.31
C PHE A 341 -2.50 -5.98 -5.07
N PHE A 342 -2.31 -4.87 -4.35
CA PHE A 342 -1.81 -4.86 -2.98
C PHE A 342 -2.99 -4.81 -2.00
N ASN A 343 -3.32 -5.95 -1.41
CA ASN A 343 -4.51 -6.15 -0.59
C ASN A 343 -4.21 -5.86 0.88
N PHE A 344 -4.87 -4.87 1.45
CA PHE A 344 -4.64 -4.44 2.83
C PHE A 344 -5.97 -4.11 3.51
N THR A 345 -5.96 -4.02 4.85
CA THR A 345 -7.14 -3.62 5.66
C THR A 345 -6.96 -2.28 6.35
N ALA A 346 -5.72 -1.82 6.56
CA ALA A 346 -5.41 -0.43 6.85
C ALA A 346 -3.92 -0.18 6.64
N SER A 347 -3.54 1.08 6.72
CA SER A 347 -2.17 1.53 6.59
C SER A 347 -1.85 2.49 7.74
N HIS A 348 -0.75 3.24 7.59
CA HIS A 348 -0.45 4.36 8.45
C HIS A 348 -1.49 5.48 8.33
N ASP A 349 -2.15 5.58 7.18
CA ASP A 349 -3.32 6.42 7.02
C ASP A 349 -4.56 5.74 7.63
N GLY A 350 -5.65 6.49 7.78
CA GLY A 350 -6.90 5.89 8.22
C GLY A 350 -7.56 5.08 7.10
N ILE A 351 -8.74 4.54 7.37
CA ILE A 351 -9.54 3.83 6.38
C ILE A 351 -10.18 4.88 5.46
N GLY A 352 -9.61 5.04 4.26
CA GLY A 352 -10.16 5.92 3.23
C GLY A 352 -11.55 5.46 2.78
N VAL A 353 -12.52 6.37 2.70
CA VAL A 353 -13.89 6.05 2.27
C VAL A 353 -14.23 6.55 0.86
N ARG A 354 -13.28 7.22 0.20
CA ARG A 354 -13.48 7.70 -1.19
C ARG A 354 -13.62 6.53 -2.17
N ALA A 355 -12.86 5.45 -1.98
CA ALA A 355 -12.89 4.28 -2.86
C ALA A 355 -14.21 3.49 -2.84
N VAL A 356 -15.13 3.80 -1.91
CA VAL A 356 -16.46 3.18 -1.81
C VAL A 356 -17.61 4.14 -2.06
N SER A 357 -17.36 5.39 -2.50
CA SER A 357 -18.41 6.38 -2.75
C SER A 357 -19.43 5.92 -3.78
N ASP A 358 -19.01 5.09 -4.74
CA ASP A 358 -19.85 4.61 -5.83
C ASP A 358 -20.46 3.23 -5.51
N ILE A 359 -20.15 2.67 -4.33
CA ILE A 359 -20.59 1.35 -3.88
C ILE A 359 -21.56 1.46 -2.70
N LEU A 360 -21.26 2.32 -1.73
CA LEU A 360 -22.08 2.57 -0.55
C LEU A 360 -22.93 3.83 -0.76
N ASN A 361 -24.21 3.75 -0.45
CA ASN A 361 -25.07 4.94 -0.44
C ASN A 361 -24.82 5.78 0.83
N ASP A 362 -25.33 7.02 0.82
CA ASP A 362 -25.15 7.96 1.94
C ASP A 362 -25.58 7.41 3.31
N LYS A 363 -26.64 6.58 3.37
CA LYS A 363 -27.12 6.01 4.64
C LYS A 363 -26.15 4.95 5.15
N GLU A 364 -25.62 4.12 4.28
CA GLU A 364 -24.62 3.09 4.60
C GLU A 364 -23.29 3.71 5.02
N LEU A 365 -22.81 4.71 4.27
CA LEU A 365 -21.59 5.43 4.63
C LEU A 365 -21.74 6.13 5.98
N LYS A 366 -22.88 6.77 6.26
CA LYS A 366 -23.17 7.37 7.57
C LYS A 366 -23.21 6.34 8.70
N ARG A 367 -23.69 5.12 8.45
CA ARG A 367 -23.63 4.04 9.46
C ARG A 367 -22.19 3.65 9.75
N LEU A 368 -21.36 3.44 8.73
CA LEU A 368 -19.94 3.11 8.91
C LEU A 368 -19.20 4.20 9.70
N VAL A 369 -19.45 5.47 9.37
CA VAL A 369 -18.94 6.64 10.09
C VAL A 369 -19.39 6.64 11.55
N HIS A 370 -20.69 6.47 11.80
CA HIS A 370 -21.25 6.45 13.15
C HIS A 370 -20.69 5.30 13.99
N THR A 371 -20.55 4.11 13.40
CA THR A 371 -19.94 2.96 14.08
C THR A 371 -18.52 3.28 14.50
N CYS A 372 -17.70 3.82 13.58
CA CYS A 372 -16.34 4.26 13.87
C CYS A 372 -16.31 5.20 15.09
N GLU A 373 -17.12 6.26 15.10
CA GLU A 373 -17.19 7.22 16.21
C GLU A 373 -17.67 6.58 17.52
N SER A 374 -18.68 5.72 17.45
CA SER A 374 -19.23 5.02 18.63
C SER A 374 -18.24 4.03 19.26
N HIS A 375 -17.30 3.53 18.46
CA HIS A 375 -16.20 2.66 18.88
C HIS A 375 -14.95 3.47 19.31
N GLY A 376 -15.04 4.80 19.34
CA GLY A 376 -13.94 5.69 19.76
C GLY A 376 -13.01 6.14 18.62
N GLY A 377 -13.31 5.79 17.37
CA GLY A 377 -12.61 6.32 16.21
C GLY A 377 -12.95 7.80 15.93
N LEU A 378 -12.23 8.38 14.98
CA LEU A 378 -12.36 9.79 14.59
C LEU A 378 -12.45 9.93 13.07
N VAL A 379 -13.07 10.99 12.56
CA VAL A 379 -13.30 11.17 11.13
C VAL A 379 -12.58 12.40 10.61
N SER A 380 -11.81 12.23 9.55
CA SER A 380 -11.26 13.33 8.75
C SER A 380 -12.21 13.63 7.60
N TYR A 381 -12.39 14.91 7.27
CA TYR A 381 -13.31 15.37 6.21
C TYR A 381 -12.54 16.08 5.11
N ARG A 382 -13.07 15.98 3.88
CA ARG A 382 -12.66 16.80 2.73
C ARG A 382 -13.77 17.75 2.33
N THR A 383 -13.41 18.79 1.60
CA THR A 383 -14.36 19.76 1.04
C THR A 383 -14.58 19.48 -0.43
N ALA A 384 -15.84 19.49 -0.87
CA ALA A 384 -16.24 19.47 -2.27
C ALA A 384 -17.27 20.59 -2.48
N GLY A 385 -16.83 21.74 -2.99
CA GLY A 385 -17.63 22.97 -2.98
C GLY A 385 -17.92 23.41 -1.54
N GLU A 386 -19.21 23.53 -1.18
CA GLU A 386 -19.63 23.88 0.19
C GLU A 386 -19.84 22.65 1.10
N LEU A 387 -19.81 21.43 0.54
CA LEU A 387 -20.09 20.20 1.28
C LEU A 387 -18.84 19.67 2.00
N LYS A 388 -19.01 19.22 3.25
CA LYS A 388 -18.03 18.43 3.99
C LYS A 388 -18.38 16.95 3.89
N LEU A 389 -17.51 16.18 3.25
CA LEU A 389 -17.70 14.74 3.06
C LEU A 389 -16.66 13.96 3.88
N PRO A 390 -17.05 12.85 4.53
CA PRO A 390 -16.09 11.94 5.15
C PRO A 390 -15.02 11.54 4.14
N TYR A 391 -13.76 11.61 4.56
CA TYR A 391 -12.60 11.24 3.74
C TYR A 391 -11.91 10.00 4.28
N GLU A 392 -11.75 9.94 5.60
CA GLU A 392 -10.94 8.93 6.26
C GLU A 392 -11.45 8.64 7.67
N LEU A 393 -11.58 7.35 8.02
CA LEU A 393 -11.89 6.88 9.36
C LEU A 393 -10.58 6.55 10.08
N ASN A 394 -10.29 7.27 11.15
CA ASN A 394 -9.09 7.11 11.96
C ASN A 394 -9.43 6.23 13.16
N CYS A 395 -9.04 4.96 13.06
CA CYS A 395 -9.26 3.95 14.10
C CYS A 395 -8.33 2.76 13.87
N SER A 396 -8.16 1.92 14.89
CA SER A 396 -7.65 0.57 14.70
C SER A 396 -8.71 -0.27 13.97
N TYR A 397 -8.28 -1.20 13.12
CA TYR A 397 -9.23 -2.02 12.37
C TYR A 397 -9.93 -3.04 13.27
N MET A 398 -9.30 -3.47 14.36
CA MET A 398 -9.97 -4.30 15.36
C MET A 398 -11.15 -3.56 15.99
N ASP A 399 -10.98 -2.27 16.30
CA ASP A 399 -12.00 -1.48 16.97
C ASP A 399 -13.11 -1.01 16.02
N ILE A 400 -12.86 -0.80 14.72
CA ILE A 400 -13.99 -0.54 13.79
C ILE A 400 -14.87 -1.78 13.62
N LEU A 401 -14.28 -2.99 13.61
CA LEU A 401 -15.02 -4.23 13.42
C LEU A 401 -15.84 -4.65 14.63
N THR A 402 -15.39 -4.28 15.84
CA THR A 402 -15.98 -4.75 17.10
C THR A 402 -15.80 -3.69 18.17
N ASN A 403 -16.84 -3.42 18.98
CA ASN A 403 -16.73 -2.39 20.00
C ASN A 403 -15.64 -2.78 21.02
N PRO A 404 -14.78 -1.86 21.50
CA PRO A 404 -13.75 -2.19 22.48
C PRO A 404 -14.24 -2.79 23.80
N LYS A 405 -15.55 -2.70 24.09
CA LYS A 405 -16.19 -3.26 25.29
C LYS A 405 -16.83 -4.64 25.06
N GLU A 406 -16.85 -5.13 23.83
CA GLU A 406 -17.35 -6.46 23.51
C GLU A 406 -16.33 -7.55 23.84
N ASP A 407 -16.81 -8.79 23.91
CA ASP A 407 -16.04 -9.96 24.28
C ASP A 407 -14.86 -10.24 23.34
N ASP A 408 -13.71 -10.58 23.91
CA ASP A 408 -12.48 -10.83 23.16
C ASP A 408 -12.61 -11.98 22.16
N SER A 409 -13.47 -12.97 22.39
CA SER A 409 -13.74 -14.03 21.41
C SER A 409 -14.37 -13.48 20.14
N LEU A 410 -15.35 -12.56 20.27
CA LEU A 410 -15.97 -11.92 19.11
C LEU A 410 -14.97 -11.03 18.37
N ARG A 411 -14.17 -10.25 19.12
CA ARG A 411 -13.12 -9.37 18.56
C ARG A 411 -12.10 -10.18 17.76
N LEU A 412 -11.63 -11.29 18.34
CA LEU A 412 -10.70 -12.21 17.69
C LEU A 412 -11.31 -12.79 16.41
N LYS A 413 -12.55 -13.30 16.46
CA LYS A 413 -13.23 -13.90 15.30
C LYS A 413 -13.37 -12.91 14.15
N ARG A 414 -13.86 -11.70 14.40
CA ARG A 414 -14.05 -10.69 13.35
C ARG A 414 -12.73 -10.19 12.78
N MET A 415 -11.72 -10.00 13.63
CA MET A 415 -10.39 -9.58 13.17
C MET A 415 -9.74 -10.68 12.31
N ILE A 416 -9.75 -11.93 12.76
CA ILE A 416 -9.22 -13.07 11.98
C ILE A 416 -10.00 -13.25 10.67
N MET A 417 -11.33 -13.10 10.68
CA MET A 417 -12.15 -13.14 9.47
C MET A 417 -11.69 -12.10 8.44
N ALA A 418 -11.51 -10.84 8.85
CA ALA A 418 -11.05 -9.80 7.94
C ALA A 418 -9.64 -10.07 7.38
N GLN A 419 -8.73 -10.54 8.22
CA GLN A 419 -7.38 -10.88 7.78
C GLN A 419 -7.36 -12.12 6.87
N ALA A 420 -8.19 -13.12 7.14
CA ALA A 420 -8.33 -14.31 6.28
C ALA A 420 -8.82 -13.91 4.88
N VAL A 421 -9.84 -13.04 4.79
CA VAL A 421 -10.30 -12.50 3.50
C VAL A 421 -9.14 -11.80 2.78
N THR A 422 -8.39 -10.96 3.48
CA THR A 422 -7.24 -10.23 2.90
C THR A 422 -6.17 -11.17 2.34
N LEU A 423 -5.89 -12.28 3.05
CA LEU A 423 -4.89 -13.27 2.63
C LEU A 423 -5.32 -14.09 1.40
N VAL A 424 -6.61 -14.19 1.08
CA VAL A 424 -7.09 -14.97 -0.07
C VAL A 424 -7.47 -14.12 -1.28
N MET A 425 -7.55 -12.80 -1.12
CA MET A 425 -7.80 -11.89 -2.23
C MET A 425 -6.68 -12.03 -3.29
N PRO A 426 -7.01 -11.96 -4.60
CA PRO A 426 -6.01 -12.01 -5.66
C PRO A 426 -5.01 -10.86 -5.52
N GLY A 427 -3.73 -11.21 -5.41
CA GLY A 427 -2.63 -10.26 -5.23
C GLY A 427 -1.76 -10.53 -3.99
N VAL A 428 -1.02 -9.50 -3.58
CA VAL A 428 -0.07 -9.55 -2.47
C VAL A 428 -0.70 -8.93 -1.21
N PRO A 429 -0.69 -9.61 -0.05
CA PRO A 429 -1.21 -9.07 1.19
C PRO A 429 -0.22 -8.06 1.82
N GLY A 430 -0.76 -6.90 2.17
CA GLY A 430 -0.14 -5.87 2.98
C GLY A 430 -0.66 -5.92 4.41
N ILE A 431 0.24 -6.18 5.35
CA ILE A 431 -0.05 -6.28 6.79
C ILE A 431 0.44 -5.02 7.46
N TYR A 432 -0.44 -4.24 8.08
CA TYR A 432 -0.01 -3.12 8.90
C TYR A 432 0.45 -3.61 10.28
N PHE A 433 1.58 -3.10 10.77
CA PHE A 433 2.23 -3.56 12.01
C PHE A 433 1.26 -3.69 13.19
N HIS A 434 0.41 -2.68 13.39
CA HIS A 434 -0.54 -2.67 14.49
C HIS A 434 -1.57 -3.81 14.44
N PHE A 435 -1.82 -4.39 13.27
CA PHE A 435 -2.79 -5.49 13.11
C PHE A 435 -2.15 -6.83 13.36
N LEU A 436 -0.88 -6.97 12.96
CA LEU A 436 -0.08 -8.11 13.34
C LEU A 436 -0.11 -8.29 14.86
N VAL A 437 0.11 -7.20 15.61
CA VAL A 437 0.21 -7.26 17.08
C VAL A 437 -1.08 -6.88 17.84
N GLY A 438 -2.24 -6.79 17.17
CA GLY A 438 -3.52 -6.53 17.85
C GLY A 438 -3.55 -5.23 18.68
N SER A 439 -3.13 -4.12 18.07
CA SER A 439 -3.21 -2.80 18.71
C SER A 439 -4.63 -2.23 18.66
N GLN A 440 -4.96 -1.41 19.65
CA GLN A 440 -6.25 -0.72 19.79
C GLN A 440 -6.07 0.79 19.53
N ASN A 441 -7.16 1.54 19.57
CA ASN A 441 -7.17 2.99 19.43
C ASN A 441 -6.28 3.68 20.47
N TYR A 442 -5.22 4.33 19.99
CA TYR A 442 -4.25 5.05 20.82
C TYR A 442 -4.66 6.51 21.05
N HIS A 443 -5.70 6.70 21.87
CA HIS A 443 -6.27 8.02 22.15
C HIS A 443 -5.28 9.01 22.80
N GLU A 444 -4.26 8.51 23.51
CA GLU A 444 -3.27 9.38 24.13
C GLU A 444 -2.44 10.15 23.10
N ALA A 445 -2.03 9.52 22.00
CA ALA A 445 -1.34 10.22 20.92
C ALA A 445 -2.22 11.28 20.28
N VAL A 446 -3.51 11.01 20.06
CA VAL A 446 -4.43 12.03 19.52
C VAL A 446 -4.51 13.23 20.45
N ARG A 447 -4.60 13.01 21.77
CA ARG A 447 -4.63 14.10 22.76
C ARG A 447 -3.34 14.93 22.73
N LYS A 448 -2.18 14.29 22.60
CA LYS A 448 -0.86 14.95 22.57
C LYS A 448 -0.63 15.71 21.27
N THR A 449 -0.94 15.11 20.13
CA THR A 449 -0.57 15.64 18.80
C THR A 449 -1.67 16.46 18.14
N ARG A 450 -2.93 16.32 18.59
CA ARG A 450 -4.13 16.89 17.96
C ARG A 450 -4.36 16.42 16.52
N ARG A 451 -3.70 15.34 16.09
CA ARG A 451 -3.85 14.74 14.76
C ARG A 451 -4.59 13.41 14.87
N ASN A 452 -5.74 13.29 14.22
CA ASN A 452 -6.60 12.10 14.28
C ASN A 452 -5.85 10.82 13.88
N ARG A 453 -5.02 10.88 12.82
CA ARG A 453 -4.23 9.74 12.31
C ARG A 453 -3.26 9.13 13.32
N THR A 454 -2.93 9.83 14.41
CA THR A 454 -2.02 9.26 15.42
C THR A 454 -2.68 8.18 16.28
N ILE A 455 -4.01 8.00 16.16
CA ILE A 455 -4.77 6.97 16.87
C ILE A 455 -4.35 5.54 16.50
N ASN A 456 -3.77 5.32 15.33
CA ASN A 456 -3.30 4.01 14.86
C ASN A 456 -1.79 4.01 14.56
N ARG A 457 -1.00 4.79 15.32
CA ARG A 457 0.46 4.96 15.14
C ARG A 457 1.24 4.88 16.47
N GLU A 458 0.77 4.06 17.41
CA GLU A 458 1.40 3.89 18.72
C GLU A 458 2.85 3.37 18.59
N LYS A 459 3.81 4.04 19.24
CA LYS A 459 5.19 3.53 19.30
C LYS A 459 5.29 2.58 20.48
N LEU A 460 5.63 1.32 20.21
CA LEU A 460 5.58 0.25 21.19
C LEU A 460 6.96 0.00 21.81
N ASN A 461 7.04 -0.09 23.13
CA ASN A 461 8.25 -0.54 23.80
C ASN A 461 8.44 -2.04 23.56
N PHE A 462 9.67 -2.46 23.25
CA PHE A 462 10.00 -3.84 22.89
C PHE A 462 9.67 -4.86 23.99
N ASP A 463 10.02 -4.57 25.24
CA ASP A 463 9.80 -5.51 26.35
C ASP A 463 8.30 -5.64 26.65
N ASN A 464 7.57 -4.54 26.64
CA ASN A 464 6.13 -4.54 26.88
C ASN A 464 5.37 -5.31 25.79
N ILE A 465 5.72 -5.13 24.52
CA ILE A 465 5.03 -5.84 23.43
C ILE A 465 5.40 -7.32 23.43
N LYS A 466 6.64 -7.66 23.78
CA LYS A 466 7.07 -9.04 23.99
C LYS A 466 6.26 -9.73 25.08
N GLU A 467 6.17 -9.12 26.26
CA GLU A 467 5.36 -9.65 27.37
C GLU A 467 3.90 -9.87 26.95
N ALA A 468 3.29 -8.87 26.28
CA ALA A 468 1.91 -8.95 25.83
C ALA A 468 1.67 -9.97 24.69
N LEU A 469 2.69 -10.24 23.86
CA LEU A 469 2.64 -11.29 22.85
C LEU A 469 2.87 -12.68 23.43
N ASP A 470 3.55 -12.79 24.57
CA ASP A 470 3.84 -14.06 25.24
C ASP A 470 2.76 -14.43 26.27
N GLU A 471 1.91 -13.49 26.71
CA GLU A 471 0.80 -13.72 27.64
C GLU A 471 -0.28 -14.65 27.05
N GLU A 472 -0.23 -15.93 27.43
CA GLU A 472 -1.17 -16.96 26.96
C GLU A 472 -2.63 -16.64 27.28
N GLY A 473 -3.50 -16.86 26.29
CA GLY A 473 -4.93 -16.64 26.44
C GLY A 473 -5.38 -15.19 26.23
N SER A 474 -4.47 -14.22 26.20
CA SER A 474 -4.80 -12.83 25.86
C SER A 474 -5.29 -12.70 24.42
N LEU A 475 -6.15 -11.71 24.15
CA LEU A 475 -6.61 -11.39 22.79
C LEU A 475 -5.43 -11.18 21.83
N ARG A 476 -4.39 -10.49 22.29
CA ARG A 476 -3.19 -10.16 21.51
C ARG A 476 -2.37 -11.41 21.15
N ASN A 477 -2.09 -12.29 22.11
CA ASN A 477 -1.39 -13.57 21.87
C ASN A 477 -2.18 -14.45 20.91
N ASN A 478 -3.49 -14.61 21.14
CA ASN A 478 -4.35 -15.44 20.30
C ASN A 478 -4.45 -14.92 18.87
N LEU A 479 -4.61 -13.61 18.69
CA LEU A 479 -4.63 -12.97 17.37
C LEU A 479 -3.31 -13.19 16.64
N PHE A 480 -2.19 -12.88 17.30
CA PHE A 480 -0.85 -12.98 16.71
C PHE A 480 -0.54 -14.42 16.25
N LYS A 481 -0.78 -15.41 17.11
CA LYS A 481 -0.56 -16.83 16.80
C LYS A 481 -1.47 -17.30 15.66
N ARG A 482 -2.78 -17.01 15.75
CA ARG A 482 -3.75 -17.46 14.74
C ARG A 482 -3.48 -16.81 13.39
N TYR A 483 -3.10 -15.53 13.37
CA TYR A 483 -2.80 -14.85 12.12
C TYR A 483 -1.51 -15.37 11.48
N LYS A 484 -0.44 -15.58 12.26
CA LYS A 484 0.78 -16.24 11.78
C LYS A 484 0.51 -17.62 11.20
N GLN A 485 -0.38 -18.39 11.82
CA GLN A 485 -0.79 -19.70 11.28
C GLN A 485 -1.41 -19.56 9.88
N LEU A 486 -2.35 -18.62 9.68
CA LEU A 486 -2.97 -18.40 8.37
C LEU A 486 -1.97 -17.92 7.33
N ILE A 487 -1.05 -17.03 7.72
CA ILE A 487 0.03 -16.58 6.83
C ILE A 487 0.93 -17.76 6.45
N SER A 488 1.31 -18.59 7.41
CA SER A 488 2.12 -19.79 7.17
C SER A 488 1.43 -20.75 6.21
N ILE A 489 0.12 -20.95 6.31
CA ILE A 489 -0.63 -21.77 5.35
C ILE A 489 -0.62 -21.12 3.97
N ARG A 490 -0.86 -19.81 3.89
CA ARG A 490 -0.88 -19.07 2.61
C ARG A 490 0.44 -19.23 1.85
N ILE A 491 1.57 -18.97 2.50
CA ILE A 491 2.89 -18.96 1.83
C ILE A 491 3.38 -20.34 1.37
N HIS A 492 2.68 -21.42 1.76
CA HIS A 492 2.96 -22.79 1.32
C HIS A 492 1.90 -23.34 0.36
N GLU A 493 0.90 -22.55 -0.02
CA GLU A 493 -0.18 -22.99 -0.91
C GLU A 493 -0.09 -22.26 -2.26
N PRO A 494 0.36 -22.95 -3.33
CA PRO A 494 0.55 -22.36 -4.66
C PRO A 494 -0.69 -21.68 -5.26
N CYS A 495 -1.91 -22.03 -4.83
CA CYS A 495 -3.12 -21.35 -5.29
C CYS A 495 -3.17 -19.86 -4.88
N PHE A 496 -2.37 -19.43 -3.91
CA PHE A 496 -2.30 -18.02 -3.48
C PHE A 496 -1.28 -17.17 -4.24
N ASP A 497 -0.70 -17.69 -5.33
CA ASP A 497 0.22 -16.91 -6.18
C ASP A 497 -0.49 -15.64 -6.74
N PRO A 498 0.09 -14.43 -6.55
CA PRO A 498 -0.55 -13.16 -6.89
C PRO A 498 -1.06 -13.03 -8.33
N PHE A 499 -0.43 -13.74 -9.28
CA PHE A 499 -0.70 -13.67 -10.71
C PHE A 499 -1.56 -14.83 -11.20
N SER A 500 -1.96 -15.73 -10.30
CA SER A 500 -2.81 -16.86 -10.65
C SER A 500 -4.27 -16.44 -10.78
N LYS A 501 -4.96 -17.17 -11.66
CA LYS A 501 -6.39 -17.03 -11.93
C LYS A 501 -7.23 -17.13 -10.65
N PHE A 502 -8.34 -16.42 -10.64
CA PHE A 502 -9.29 -16.40 -9.53
C PHE A 502 -10.72 -16.27 -10.03
N GLU A 503 -11.66 -16.70 -9.20
CA GLU A 503 -13.10 -16.58 -9.43
C GLU A 503 -13.80 -16.31 -8.10
N PHE A 504 -14.63 -15.28 -8.02
CA PHE A 504 -15.48 -15.05 -6.85
C PHE A 504 -16.79 -15.82 -7.01
N LEU A 505 -17.17 -16.61 -6.01
CA LEU A 505 -18.38 -17.44 -6.06
C LEU A 505 -19.56 -16.72 -5.39
N THR A 506 -20.79 -17.05 -5.80
CA THR A 506 -22.00 -16.49 -5.19
C THR A 506 -22.77 -17.56 -4.43
N PHE A 507 -22.98 -17.31 -3.14
CA PHE A 507 -23.82 -18.11 -2.25
C PHE A 507 -24.92 -17.22 -1.66
N SER A 508 -25.24 -17.39 -0.37
CA SER A 508 -26.11 -16.47 0.36
C SER A 508 -25.39 -15.15 0.67
N LYS A 509 -26.15 -14.16 1.15
CA LYS A 509 -25.60 -12.83 1.50
C LYS A 509 -24.66 -12.88 2.70
N GLU A 510 -24.67 -13.96 3.48
CA GLU A 510 -23.87 -14.16 4.68
C GLU A 510 -22.49 -14.74 4.37
N ILE A 511 -22.28 -15.26 3.16
CA ILE A 511 -21.06 -15.97 2.77
C ILE A 511 -20.27 -15.17 1.74
N PHE A 512 -18.97 -15.03 1.98
CA PHE A 512 -18.01 -14.56 0.98
C PHE A 512 -17.12 -15.73 0.56
N ALA A 513 -16.94 -15.91 -0.76
CA ALA A 513 -16.22 -17.05 -1.30
C ALA A 513 -15.33 -16.68 -2.48
N VAL A 514 -14.10 -17.19 -2.46
CA VAL A 514 -13.11 -17.02 -3.53
C VAL A 514 -12.57 -18.38 -3.91
N LYS A 515 -12.59 -18.69 -5.21
CA LYS A 515 -11.89 -19.82 -5.81
C LYS A 515 -10.59 -19.32 -6.43
N ARG A 516 -9.50 -19.98 -6.08
CA ARG A 516 -8.14 -19.65 -6.45
C ARG A 516 -7.53 -20.85 -7.16
N TYR A 517 -6.70 -20.60 -8.17
CA TYR A 517 -6.06 -21.65 -8.96
C TYR A 517 -4.55 -21.59 -8.76
N SER A 518 -3.86 -22.72 -8.91
CA SER A 518 -2.41 -22.69 -9.08
C SER A 518 -2.04 -22.02 -10.41
N LYS A 519 -0.80 -21.54 -10.53
CA LYS A 519 -0.31 -20.83 -11.71
C LYS A 519 -0.40 -21.65 -13.01
N ASP A 520 -0.30 -22.97 -12.91
CA ASP A 520 -0.44 -23.92 -14.02
C ASP A 520 -1.88 -24.44 -14.20
N GLU A 521 -2.84 -23.92 -13.42
CA GLU A 521 -4.24 -24.33 -13.33
C GLU A 521 -4.44 -25.84 -13.03
N SER A 522 -3.41 -26.54 -12.54
CA SER A 522 -3.49 -27.96 -12.17
C SER A 522 -4.22 -28.22 -10.86
N ASP A 523 -4.31 -27.20 -10.00
CA ASP A 523 -4.94 -27.26 -8.69
C ASP A 523 -5.88 -26.08 -8.45
N TYR A 524 -6.76 -26.23 -7.45
CA TYR A 524 -7.58 -25.13 -6.97
C TYR A 524 -7.90 -25.23 -5.47
N LEU A 525 -8.21 -24.07 -4.91
CA LEU A 525 -8.65 -23.88 -3.54
C LEU A 525 -9.92 -23.02 -3.51
N ILE A 526 -10.86 -23.34 -2.63
CA ILE A 526 -12.03 -22.51 -2.35
C ILE A 526 -11.95 -22.02 -0.91
N ALA A 527 -11.83 -20.71 -0.74
CA ALA A 527 -11.87 -20.05 0.55
C ALA A 527 -13.29 -19.58 0.85
N LEU A 528 -13.88 -20.06 1.95
CA LEU A 528 -15.23 -19.74 2.41
C LEU A 528 -15.18 -18.98 3.74
N HIS A 529 -16.05 -17.99 3.87
CA HIS A 529 -16.08 -17.08 5.00
C HIS A 529 -17.52 -16.79 5.42
N ASN A 530 -17.89 -17.14 6.65
CA ASN A 530 -19.20 -16.76 7.23
C ASN A 530 -19.10 -15.39 7.91
N PHE A 531 -19.79 -14.38 7.39
CA PHE A 531 -19.73 -13.01 7.91
C PHE A 531 -20.69 -12.76 9.09
N THR A 532 -21.40 -13.78 9.57
CA THR A 532 -22.42 -13.65 10.60
C THR A 532 -22.07 -14.37 11.91
N ASN A 533 -22.78 -14.00 12.96
CA ASN A 533 -22.76 -14.67 14.25
C ASN A 533 -23.67 -15.91 14.30
N GLU A 534 -24.22 -16.35 13.17
CA GLU A 534 -25.16 -17.47 13.04
C GLU A 534 -24.55 -18.58 12.17
N GLU A 535 -25.01 -19.81 12.35
CA GLU A 535 -24.62 -20.93 11.48
C GLU A 535 -25.20 -20.74 10.06
N GLN A 536 -24.38 -20.97 9.03
CA GLN A 536 -24.78 -20.85 7.63
C GLN A 536 -24.61 -22.17 6.88
N ALA A 537 -25.68 -22.63 6.23
CA ALA A 537 -25.64 -23.81 5.37
C ALA A 537 -25.33 -23.41 3.92
N LEU A 538 -24.45 -24.16 3.26
CA LEU A 538 -24.14 -23.97 1.84
C LEU A 538 -23.88 -25.30 1.13
N ASP A 539 -24.07 -25.31 -0.19
CA ASP A 539 -23.87 -26.49 -1.04
C ASP A 539 -22.81 -26.19 -2.10
N LEU A 540 -21.68 -26.89 -2.02
CA LEU A 540 -20.56 -26.77 -2.96
C LEU A 540 -20.71 -27.61 -4.22
N SER A 541 -21.75 -28.45 -4.32
CA SER A 541 -21.90 -29.43 -5.41
C SER A 541 -21.90 -28.82 -6.81
N SER A 542 -22.22 -27.53 -6.95
CA SER A 542 -22.16 -26.80 -8.22
C SER A 542 -20.77 -26.26 -8.60
N TYR A 543 -19.79 -26.31 -7.68
CA TYR A 543 -18.49 -25.65 -7.83
C TYR A 543 -17.29 -26.59 -7.79
N VAL A 544 -17.49 -27.79 -7.22
CA VAL A 544 -16.44 -28.79 -7.00
C VAL A 544 -16.94 -30.20 -7.26
N GLU A 545 -16.02 -31.05 -7.70
CA GLU A 545 -16.19 -32.48 -7.76
C GLU A 545 -15.07 -33.17 -6.97
N GLY A 546 -15.43 -34.21 -6.22
CA GLY A 546 -14.48 -35.02 -5.46
C GLY A 546 -14.37 -34.63 -3.98
N LYS A 547 -13.32 -35.15 -3.34
CA LYS A 547 -13.06 -34.95 -1.90
C LYS A 547 -12.24 -33.69 -1.69
N LEU A 548 -12.59 -32.94 -0.66
CA LEU A 548 -11.86 -31.74 -0.25
C LEU A 548 -11.20 -31.96 1.11
N ILE A 549 -10.14 -31.20 1.37
CA ILE A 549 -9.53 -31.05 2.69
C ILE A 549 -9.54 -29.57 3.06
N ASP A 550 -9.94 -29.24 4.30
CA ASP A 550 -9.68 -27.92 4.84
C ASP A 550 -8.23 -27.83 5.29
N ILE A 551 -7.44 -27.00 4.62
CA ILE A 551 -6.01 -26.86 4.93
C ILE A 551 -5.75 -26.03 6.21
N ILE A 552 -6.80 -25.44 6.80
CA ILE A 552 -6.70 -24.75 8.09
C ILE A 552 -6.78 -25.74 9.26
N SER A 553 -7.77 -26.64 9.23
CA SER A 553 -8.00 -27.63 10.29
C SER A 553 -7.43 -29.02 9.99
N HIS A 554 -6.96 -29.25 8.77
CA HIS A 554 -6.59 -30.56 8.22
C HIS A 554 -7.74 -31.59 8.23
N GLN A 555 -9.00 -31.13 8.24
CA GLN A 555 -10.16 -32.00 8.23
C GLN A 555 -10.62 -32.32 6.81
N TYR A 556 -10.90 -33.60 6.55
CA TYR A 556 -11.47 -34.07 5.29
C TYR A 556 -12.97 -33.79 5.21
N MET A 557 -13.40 -33.22 4.08
CA MET A 557 -14.82 -32.98 3.81
C MET A 557 -15.42 -34.19 3.10
N GLU A 558 -16.23 -34.96 3.84
CA GLU A 558 -16.94 -36.13 3.30
C GLU A 558 -18.19 -35.75 2.50
N GLN A 559 -18.71 -34.55 2.72
CA GLN A 559 -19.93 -34.03 2.11
C GLN A 559 -19.69 -32.63 1.53
N LEU A 560 -20.39 -32.31 0.44
CA LEU A 560 -20.33 -30.98 -0.19
C LEU A 560 -21.38 -30.02 0.35
N ARG A 561 -22.30 -30.50 1.19
CA ARG A 561 -23.21 -29.68 1.98
C ARG A 561 -22.57 -29.41 3.34
N LEU A 562 -22.23 -28.16 3.57
CA LEU A 562 -21.48 -27.73 4.75
C LEU A 562 -22.36 -26.83 5.63
N LYS A 563 -22.01 -26.79 6.92
CA LYS A 563 -22.56 -25.87 7.91
C LYS A 563 -21.40 -25.09 8.52
N LEU A 564 -21.28 -23.83 8.13
CA LEU A 564 -20.24 -22.95 8.65
C LEU A 564 -20.69 -22.36 9.97
N GLN A 565 -19.89 -22.54 11.01
CA GLN A 565 -20.09 -21.94 12.33
C GLN A 565 -19.99 -20.41 12.27
N PRO A 566 -20.51 -19.69 13.28
CA PRO A 566 -20.38 -18.24 13.40
C PRO A 566 -18.93 -17.76 13.20
N TYR A 567 -18.72 -16.92 12.19
CA TYR A 567 -17.39 -16.42 11.80
C TYR A 567 -16.36 -17.48 11.42
N GLU A 568 -16.80 -18.66 10.98
CA GLU A 568 -15.90 -19.71 10.51
C GLU A 568 -15.29 -19.37 9.15
N ILE A 569 -14.01 -19.74 9.02
CA ILE A 569 -13.22 -19.68 7.79
C ILE A 569 -12.81 -21.10 7.42
N LEU A 570 -12.97 -21.46 6.15
CA LEU A 570 -12.52 -22.74 5.60
C LEU A 570 -11.74 -22.49 4.32
N TRP A 571 -10.56 -23.11 4.19
CA TRP A 571 -9.78 -23.08 2.95
C TRP A 571 -9.74 -24.49 2.37
N LEU A 572 -10.66 -24.76 1.45
CA LEU A 572 -10.92 -26.10 0.95
C LEU A 572 -10.11 -26.37 -0.32
N LYS A 573 -9.13 -27.27 -0.21
CA LYS A 573 -8.33 -27.73 -1.34
C LYS A 573 -8.87 -29.04 -1.89
N ARG A 574 -8.77 -29.21 -3.22
CA ARG A 574 -9.06 -30.50 -3.86
C ARG A 574 -7.95 -31.51 -3.55
N LEU A 575 -8.33 -32.71 -3.15
CA LEU A 575 -7.37 -33.82 -3.05
C LEU A 575 -7.04 -34.37 -4.44
N ARG A 576 -5.75 -34.52 -4.75
CA ARG A 576 -5.31 -35.17 -5.99
C ARG A 576 -5.54 -36.68 -5.89
N LEU A 577 -5.84 -37.32 -7.02
CA LEU A 577 -5.98 -38.77 -7.10
C LEU A 577 -4.65 -39.44 -6.72
N GLY A 578 -4.54 -39.97 -5.50
CA GLY A 578 -3.35 -40.67 -5.01
C GLY A 578 -2.78 -40.12 -3.70
N GLU A 579 -3.15 -38.91 -3.29
CA GLU A 579 -2.81 -38.37 -1.96
C GLU A 579 -3.58 -39.14 -0.89
N LYS A 580 -2.86 -39.87 -0.02
CA LYS A 580 -3.45 -40.66 1.05
C LYS A 580 -3.77 -39.80 2.27
N LYS A 581 -4.61 -40.35 3.14
CA LYS A 581 -5.20 -39.71 4.32
C LYS A 581 -4.19 -39.32 5.43
N ASP A 582 -2.91 -39.66 5.25
CA ASP A 582 -1.88 -39.73 6.30
C ASP A 582 -0.53 -39.08 5.92
N ASP A 583 -0.44 -38.37 4.78
CA ASP A 583 0.78 -37.65 4.36
C ASP A 583 0.74 -36.16 4.69
#